data_AF-A0A1Q5L0M0-F1
#
_entry.id   AF-A0A1Q5L0M0-F1
#
_cell.length_a   1.000
_cell.length_b   1.000
_cell.length_c   1.000
_cell.angle_alpha   90.00
_cell.angle_beta   90.00
_cell.angle_gamma   90.00
#
_symmetry.space_group_name_H-M   'P 1'
#
loop_
_entity.id
_entity.type
_entity.pdbx_description
1 polymer ?
#
loop_
_entity_poly.entity_id
_entity_poly.type
_entity_poly.pdbx_seq_one_letter_code
_entity_poly.pdbx_strand_id
1 'polypeptide(L)'
;MRALGRAELTLLGRNRGAVFTALAVPLALPFTVRPALDQLDLEKEGLSIGTVLLTAAIGFAFLFAVYTSLVGAYVARREELVLKRLRTGEPSDTEILVGTALPATALGLAQALVLSVGCAVLLHTGAPKAPYLLLPGVLAGLVVSAALAALTASFTRTAESAQVTALALVFVSMLGSGITVPTEFLPDRLASLCELLPLSPAIRLVRGGWTGQLTAYETLGALATALAWTIVAVFAVRRWFRWEPRR
;
A
#
# COMPACT_ATOMS: atom_id res chain seq x y z
N MET A 1 -8.25 -22.27 1.61
CA MET A 1 -7.92 -21.03 0.84
C MET A 1 -9.14 -20.39 0.15
N ARG A 2 -9.76 -20.99 -0.88
CA ARG A 2 -10.84 -20.34 -1.67
C ARG A 2 -12.12 -20.01 -0.90
N ALA A 3 -12.52 -20.84 0.07
CA ALA A 3 -13.76 -20.64 0.84
C ALA A 3 -13.67 -19.44 1.80
N LEU A 4 -12.55 -19.28 2.51
CA LEU A 4 -12.27 -18.14 3.38
C LEU A 4 -12.22 -16.83 2.58
N GLY A 5 -11.44 -16.80 1.49
CA GLY A 5 -11.39 -15.60 0.63
C GLY A 5 -12.75 -15.19 0.06
N ARG A 6 -13.62 -16.16 -0.28
CA ARG A 6 -14.99 -15.88 -0.73
C ARG A 6 -15.87 -15.31 0.37
N ALA A 7 -15.82 -15.87 1.58
CA ALA A 7 -16.62 -15.39 2.71
C ALA A 7 -16.29 -13.92 3.02
N GLU A 8 -15.01 -13.57 2.97
CA GLU A 8 -14.52 -12.22 3.21
C GLU A 8 -14.89 -11.23 2.12
N LEU A 9 -14.74 -11.61 0.85
CA LEU A 9 -15.18 -10.80 -0.28
C LEU A 9 -16.70 -10.56 -0.24
N THR A 10 -17.46 -11.54 0.25
CA THR A 10 -18.92 -11.43 0.39
C THR A 10 -19.28 -10.49 1.55
N LEU A 11 -18.54 -10.51 2.66
CA LEU A 11 -18.74 -9.60 3.79
C LEU A 11 -18.37 -8.16 3.42
N LEU A 12 -17.25 -7.94 2.72
CA LEU A 12 -16.91 -6.63 2.16
C LEU A 12 -17.99 -6.15 1.19
N GLY A 13 -18.42 -7.00 0.25
CA GLY A 13 -19.46 -6.67 -0.72
C GLY A 13 -20.82 -6.33 -0.09
N ARG A 14 -21.15 -6.90 1.07
CA ARG A 14 -22.37 -6.55 1.83
C ARG A 14 -22.23 -5.22 2.57
N ASN A 15 -21.02 -4.78 2.91
CA ASN A 15 -20.80 -3.49 3.56
C ASN A 15 -20.53 -2.38 2.52
N ARG A 16 -21.57 -2.05 1.73
CA ARG A 16 -21.49 -1.04 0.66
C ARG A 16 -20.99 0.32 1.15
N GLY A 17 -21.31 0.70 2.39
CA GLY A 17 -20.81 1.91 3.03
C GLY A 17 -19.29 1.87 3.22
N ALA A 18 -18.77 0.79 3.81
CA ALA A 18 -17.32 0.63 3.99
C ALA A 18 -16.56 0.56 2.66
N VAL A 19 -17.11 -0.14 1.65
CA VAL A 19 -16.50 -0.20 0.32
C VAL A 19 -16.48 1.17 -0.36
N PHE A 20 -17.59 1.92 -0.29
CA PHE A 20 -17.67 3.27 -0.84
C PHE A 20 -16.68 4.20 -0.17
N THR A 21 -16.63 4.25 1.16
CA THR A 21 -15.69 5.11 1.89
C THR A 21 -14.23 4.69 1.65
N ALA A 22 -13.95 3.39 1.63
CA ALA A 22 -12.60 2.86 1.38
C ALA A 22 -12.08 3.18 -0.04
N LEU A 23 -12.99 3.28 -1.03
CA LEU A 23 -12.63 3.68 -2.39
C LEU A 23 -12.60 5.21 -2.55
N ALA A 24 -13.61 5.92 -2.03
CA ALA A 24 -13.79 7.34 -2.27
C ALA A 24 -12.73 8.20 -1.57
N VAL A 25 -12.37 7.88 -0.33
CA VAL A 25 -11.41 8.68 0.45
C VAL A 25 -10.02 8.70 -0.21
N PRO A 26 -9.41 7.56 -0.57
CA PRO A 26 -8.08 7.58 -1.18
C PRO A 26 -8.11 8.04 -2.64
N LEU A 27 -9.28 8.07 -3.28
CA LEU A 27 -9.50 8.74 -4.57
C LEU A 27 -9.51 10.26 -4.45
N ALA A 28 -10.07 10.79 -3.34
CA ALA A 28 -10.16 12.23 -3.10
C ALA A 28 -8.84 12.85 -2.61
N LEU A 29 -8.06 12.12 -1.81
CA LEU A 29 -6.81 12.59 -1.20
C LEU A 29 -5.75 13.10 -2.22
N PRO A 30 -5.51 12.47 -3.39
CA PRO A 30 -4.61 13.01 -4.41
C PRO A 30 -4.91 14.45 -4.82
N PHE A 31 -6.20 14.83 -4.84
CA PHE A 31 -6.62 16.17 -5.23
C PHE A 31 -6.27 17.23 -4.18
N THR A 32 -6.12 16.85 -2.90
CA THR A 32 -5.69 17.79 -1.84
C THR A 32 -4.21 18.12 -1.96
N VAL A 33 -3.42 17.29 -2.63
CA VAL A 33 -2.00 17.52 -2.90
C VAL A 33 -1.78 18.43 -4.11
N ARG A 34 -2.77 18.55 -5.00
CA ARG A 34 -2.68 19.35 -6.23
C ARG A 34 -2.22 20.81 -6.01
N PRO A 35 -2.75 21.57 -5.04
CA PRO A 35 -2.28 22.95 -4.80
C PRO A 35 -0.80 23.03 -4.40
N ALA A 36 -0.27 22.01 -3.72
CA ALA A 36 1.14 21.94 -3.37
C ALA A 36 2.01 21.60 -4.59
N LEU A 37 1.47 20.81 -5.53
CA LEU A 37 2.14 20.47 -6.79
C LEU A 37 2.17 21.64 -7.78
N ASP A 38 1.14 22.48 -7.79
CA ASP A 38 1.09 23.69 -8.62
C ASP A 38 2.17 24.73 -8.22
N GLN A 39 2.75 24.61 -7.02
CA GLN A 39 3.87 25.44 -6.56
C GLN A 39 5.26 24.87 -6.92
N LEU A 40 5.32 23.63 -7.42
CA LEU A 40 6.56 22.95 -7.78
C LEU A 40 6.80 23.06 -9.29
N ASP A 41 8.05 23.34 -9.69
CA ASP A 41 8.49 23.37 -11.09
C ASP A 41 8.64 21.94 -11.65
N LEU A 42 7.52 21.22 -11.81
CA LEU A 42 7.49 19.82 -12.25
C LEU A 42 8.05 19.63 -13.67
N GLU A 43 7.97 20.66 -14.53
CA GLU A 43 8.49 20.62 -15.90
C GLU A 43 10.02 20.48 -15.94
N LYS A 44 10.74 21.01 -14.94
CA LYS A 44 12.22 20.91 -14.88
C LYS A 44 12.70 19.46 -14.67
N GLU A 45 11.88 18.65 -14.01
CA GLU A 45 12.14 17.23 -13.75
C GLU A 45 11.44 16.30 -14.76
N GLY A 46 10.81 16.84 -15.81
CA GLY A 46 10.06 16.06 -16.80
C GLY A 46 8.82 15.35 -16.24
N LEU A 47 8.30 15.79 -15.09
CA LEU A 47 7.12 15.23 -14.44
C LEU A 47 5.87 16.00 -14.85
N SER A 48 4.80 15.28 -15.18
CA SER A 48 3.48 15.89 -15.36
C SER A 48 2.67 15.84 -14.07
N ILE A 49 1.87 16.88 -13.81
CA ILE A 49 0.94 16.94 -12.67
C ILE A 49 0.07 15.66 -12.62
N GLY A 50 -0.41 15.20 -13.77
CA GLY A 50 -1.21 13.98 -13.86
C GLY A 50 -0.44 12.71 -13.47
N THR A 51 0.85 12.60 -13.80
CA THR A 51 1.68 11.46 -13.38
C THR A 51 1.93 11.45 -11.87
N VAL A 52 2.18 12.63 -11.29
CA VAL A 52 2.37 12.76 -9.85
C VAL A 52 1.07 12.45 -9.10
N LEU A 53 -0.07 12.99 -9.54
CA LEU A 53 -1.38 12.66 -8.95
C LEU A 53 -1.71 11.18 -9.05
N LEU A 54 -1.46 10.55 -10.20
CA LEU A 54 -1.68 9.10 -10.39
C LEU A 54 -0.82 8.30 -9.42
N THR A 55 0.47 8.63 -9.34
CA THR A 55 1.41 7.95 -8.44
C THR A 55 0.99 8.13 -6.98
N ALA A 56 0.57 9.34 -6.59
CA ALA A 56 0.04 9.63 -5.27
C ALA A 56 -1.21 8.80 -4.98
N ALA A 57 -2.15 8.70 -5.93
CA ALA A 57 -3.38 7.92 -5.78
C ALA A 57 -3.12 6.44 -5.56
N ILE A 58 -2.17 5.86 -6.31
CA ILE A 58 -1.76 4.46 -6.13
C ILE A 58 -1.10 4.27 -4.76
N GLY A 59 -0.24 5.21 -4.33
CA GLY A 59 0.33 5.21 -2.99
C GLY A 59 -0.71 5.29 -1.88
N PHE A 60 -1.73 6.14 -2.05
CA PHE A 60 -2.87 6.20 -1.14
C PHE A 60 -3.70 4.92 -1.12
N ALA A 61 -3.87 4.24 -2.26
CA ALA A 61 -4.49 2.92 -2.29
C ALA A 61 -3.69 1.89 -1.46
N PHE A 62 -2.35 1.88 -1.57
CA PHE A 62 -1.52 0.99 -0.76
C PHE A 62 -1.65 1.27 0.75
N LEU A 63 -1.75 2.54 1.13
CA LEU A 63 -1.86 2.95 2.53
C LEU A 63 -3.25 2.71 3.11
N PHE A 64 -4.31 3.16 2.42
CA PHE A 64 -5.67 3.16 2.96
C PHE A 64 -6.48 1.91 2.58
N ALA A 65 -6.37 1.44 1.33
CA ALA A 65 -7.15 0.29 0.89
C ALA A 65 -6.56 -1.03 1.40
N VAL A 66 -5.23 -1.09 1.50
CA VAL A 66 -4.51 -2.31 1.92
C VAL A 66 -4.03 -2.19 3.36
N TYR A 67 -3.12 -1.27 3.66
CA TYR A 67 -2.44 -1.24 4.95
C TYR A 67 -3.41 -0.98 6.13
N THR A 68 -4.12 0.15 6.17
CA THR A 68 -5.01 0.48 7.31
C THR A 68 -6.15 -0.54 7.44
N SER A 69 -6.76 -0.92 6.31
CA SER A 69 -7.82 -1.95 6.27
C SER A 69 -7.34 -3.26 6.88
N LEU A 70 -6.14 -3.71 6.51
CA LEU A 70 -5.60 -4.98 6.97
C LEU A 70 -5.10 -4.93 8.42
N VAL A 71 -4.55 -3.80 8.88
CA VAL A 71 -4.24 -3.60 10.31
C VAL A 71 -5.52 -3.74 11.13
N GLY A 72 -6.60 -3.06 10.73
CA GLY A 72 -7.90 -3.17 11.39
C GLY A 72 -8.44 -4.59 11.40
N ALA A 73 -8.40 -5.28 10.25
CA ALA A 73 -8.86 -6.67 10.12
C ALA A 73 -8.07 -7.64 11.00
N TYR A 74 -6.74 -7.53 11.05
CA TYR A 74 -5.92 -8.40 11.90
C TYR A 74 -6.15 -8.17 13.38
N VAL A 75 -6.24 -6.91 13.81
CA VAL A 75 -6.43 -6.58 15.22
C VAL A 75 -7.83 -6.99 15.68
N ALA A 76 -8.88 -6.65 14.93
CA ALA A 76 -10.26 -7.03 15.27
C ALA A 76 -10.44 -8.55 15.36
N ARG A 77 -9.93 -9.31 14.39
CA ARG A 77 -10.02 -10.79 14.42
C ARG A 77 -9.19 -11.43 15.53
N ARG A 78 -8.11 -10.78 15.95
CA ARG A 78 -7.33 -11.24 17.11
C ARG A 78 -8.12 -11.01 18.39
N GLU A 79 -8.78 -9.86 18.54
CA GLU A 79 -9.63 -9.56 19.69
C GLU A 79 -10.84 -10.51 19.78
N GLU A 80 -11.48 -10.81 18.65
CA GLU A 80 -12.61 -11.75 18.57
C GLU A 80 -12.20 -13.24 18.68
N LEU A 81 -10.90 -13.52 18.82
CA LEU A 81 -10.29 -14.85 18.85
C LEU A 81 -10.54 -15.68 17.57
N VAL A 82 -10.98 -15.05 16.48
CA VAL A 82 -11.23 -15.71 15.19
C VAL A 82 -9.95 -16.36 14.67
N LEU A 83 -8.80 -15.67 14.79
CA LEU A 83 -7.51 -16.23 14.38
C LEU A 83 -7.13 -17.50 15.18
N LYS A 84 -7.47 -17.55 16.48
CA LYS A 84 -7.20 -18.72 17.33
C LYS A 84 -8.10 -19.91 16.95
N ARG A 85 -9.37 -19.66 16.61
CA ARG A 85 -10.30 -20.69 16.11
C ARG A 85 -9.88 -21.25 14.76
N LEU A 86 -9.36 -20.40 13.87
CA LEU A 86 -8.86 -20.85 12.57
C LEU A 86 -7.59 -21.72 12.72
N ARG A 87 -6.74 -21.41 13.71
CA ARG A 87 -5.52 -22.17 14.01
C ARG A 87 -5.79 -23.55 14.62
N THR A 88 -6.96 -23.75 15.24
CA THR A 88 -7.37 -25.08 15.72
C THR A 88 -7.91 -25.98 14.59
N GLY A 89 -8.06 -25.47 13.37
CA GLY A 89 -8.40 -26.27 12.19
C GLY A 89 -7.16 -26.81 11.46
N GLU A 90 -7.38 -27.33 10.25
CA GLU A 90 -6.31 -27.78 9.34
C GLU A 90 -5.42 -26.69 8.69
N PRO A 91 -5.81 -25.40 8.54
CA PRO A 91 -4.99 -24.46 7.78
C PRO A 91 -3.73 -24.03 8.54
N SER A 92 -2.64 -23.87 7.81
CA SER A 92 -1.36 -23.41 8.36
C SER A 92 -1.40 -21.92 8.76
N ASP A 93 -0.54 -21.53 9.70
CA ASP A 93 -0.38 -20.14 10.17
C ASP A 93 -0.21 -19.13 9.01
N THR A 94 0.49 -19.53 7.94
CA THR A 94 0.71 -18.68 6.76
C THR A 94 -0.56 -18.55 5.92
N GLU A 95 -1.34 -19.63 5.76
CA GLU A 95 -2.61 -19.59 5.02
C GLU A 95 -3.67 -18.74 5.71
N ILE A 96 -3.66 -18.68 7.04
CA ILE A 96 -4.57 -17.82 7.80
C ILE A 96 -4.25 -16.35 7.55
N LEU A 97 -2.96 -15.97 7.61
CA LEU A 97 -2.53 -14.59 7.38
C LEU A 97 -2.76 -14.14 5.94
N VAL A 98 -2.36 -14.97 4.97
CA VAL A 98 -2.56 -14.71 3.53
C VAL A 98 -4.05 -14.69 3.21
N GLY A 99 -4.83 -15.64 3.74
CA GLY A 99 -6.27 -15.71 3.54
C GLY A 99 -7.01 -14.46 4.04
N THR A 100 -6.55 -13.87 5.13
CA THR A 100 -7.08 -12.61 5.67
C THR A 100 -6.60 -11.38 4.87
N ALA A 101 -5.42 -11.44 4.25
CA ALA A 101 -4.89 -10.37 3.39
C ALA A 101 -5.54 -10.32 2.00
N LEU A 102 -6.00 -11.46 1.48
CA LEU A 102 -6.59 -11.57 0.13
C LEU A 102 -7.65 -10.49 -0.19
N PRO A 103 -8.66 -10.23 0.65
CA PRO A 103 -9.71 -9.25 0.35
C PRO A 103 -9.16 -7.82 0.26
N ALA A 104 -8.29 -7.44 1.20
CA ALA A 104 -7.67 -6.11 1.22
C ALA A 104 -6.75 -5.92 0.01
N THR A 105 -5.94 -6.93 -0.35
CA THR A 105 -5.08 -6.87 -1.53
C THR A 105 -5.87 -6.89 -2.85
N ALA A 106 -6.98 -7.63 -2.93
CA ALA A 106 -7.87 -7.62 -4.09
C ALA A 106 -8.54 -6.26 -4.27
N LEU A 107 -9.00 -5.64 -3.17
CA LEU A 107 -9.55 -4.29 -3.20
C LEU A 107 -8.49 -3.26 -3.61
N GLY A 108 -7.29 -3.33 -3.03
CA GLY A 108 -6.16 -2.48 -3.41
C GLY A 108 -5.77 -2.62 -4.89
N LEU A 109 -5.77 -3.84 -5.42
CA LEU A 109 -5.50 -4.11 -6.84
C LEU A 109 -6.61 -3.53 -7.73
N ALA A 110 -7.89 -3.77 -7.38
CA ALA A 110 -9.02 -3.20 -8.11
C ALA A 110 -8.97 -1.67 -8.11
N GLN A 111 -8.62 -1.06 -6.98
CA GLN A 111 -8.48 0.38 -6.84
C GLN A 111 -7.30 0.91 -7.66
N ALA A 112 -6.14 0.26 -7.63
CA ALA A 112 -4.99 0.64 -8.47
C ALA A 112 -5.33 0.57 -9.97
N LEU A 113 -6.09 -0.45 -10.40
CA LEU A 113 -6.56 -0.57 -11.79
C LEU A 113 -7.55 0.54 -12.15
N VAL A 114 -8.56 0.79 -11.33
CA VAL A 114 -9.54 1.87 -11.54
C VAL A 114 -8.84 3.23 -11.59
N LEU A 115 -7.86 3.47 -10.73
CA LEU A 115 -7.06 4.69 -10.72
C LEU A 115 -6.22 4.85 -11.97
N SER A 116 -5.54 3.78 -12.40
CA SER A 116 -4.71 3.79 -13.61
C SER A 116 -5.54 4.07 -14.85
N VAL A 117 -6.70 3.39 -14.99
CA VAL A 117 -7.62 3.60 -16.12
C VAL A 117 -8.28 4.98 -16.04
N GLY A 118 -8.76 5.37 -14.86
CA GLY A 118 -9.39 6.67 -14.62
C GLY A 118 -8.45 7.83 -14.96
N CYS A 119 -7.18 7.77 -14.52
CA CYS A 119 -6.19 8.79 -14.83
C CYS A 119 -5.79 8.82 -16.31
N ALA A 120 -5.73 7.66 -16.98
CA ALA A 120 -5.47 7.60 -18.41
C ALA A 120 -6.58 8.29 -19.22
N VAL A 121 -7.84 8.16 -18.78
CA VAL A 121 -9.02 8.74 -19.45
C VAL A 121 -9.26 10.21 -19.07
N LEU A 122 -9.17 10.56 -17.78
CA LEU A 122 -9.55 11.88 -17.26
C LEU A 122 -8.43 12.91 -17.33
N LEU A 123 -7.17 12.49 -17.12
CA LEU A 123 -6.03 13.40 -17.00
C LEU A 123 -5.20 13.51 -18.29
N HIS A 124 -5.61 12.85 -19.38
CA HIS A 124 -4.88 12.80 -20.66
C HIS A 124 -3.39 12.48 -20.50
N THR A 125 -3.05 11.69 -19.47
CA THR A 125 -1.66 11.42 -19.06
C THR A 125 -0.90 10.52 -20.06
N GLY A 126 -1.57 10.10 -21.15
CA GLY A 126 -1.04 9.16 -22.12
C GLY A 126 -1.06 7.73 -21.61
N ALA A 127 -0.81 6.77 -22.51
CA ALA A 127 -0.56 5.39 -22.12
C ALA A 127 0.78 5.30 -21.37
N PRO A 128 0.93 4.37 -20.39
CA PRO A 128 2.19 4.16 -19.72
C PRO A 128 3.30 3.86 -20.72
N LYS A 129 4.42 4.59 -20.62
CA LYS A 129 5.58 4.39 -21.51
C LYS A 129 6.29 3.06 -21.25
N ALA A 130 6.24 2.55 -20.03
CA ALA A 130 6.86 1.30 -19.59
C ALA A 130 5.88 0.45 -18.75
N PRO A 131 4.82 -0.12 -19.34
CA PRO A 131 3.79 -0.86 -18.61
C PRO A 131 4.32 -2.09 -17.87
N TYR A 132 5.46 -2.63 -18.30
CA TYR A 132 6.14 -3.75 -17.66
C TYR A 132 6.64 -3.44 -16.23
N LEU A 133 6.80 -2.17 -15.87
CA LEU A 133 7.18 -1.74 -14.51
C LEU A 133 5.97 -1.56 -13.58
N LEU A 134 4.77 -1.37 -14.12
CA LEU A 134 3.56 -1.15 -13.32
C LEU A 134 3.17 -2.40 -12.55
N LEU A 135 3.17 -3.57 -13.20
CA LEU A 135 2.82 -4.83 -12.56
C LEU A 135 3.72 -5.14 -11.35
N PRO A 136 5.06 -5.13 -11.46
CA PRO A 136 5.92 -5.38 -10.32
C PRO A 136 5.84 -4.26 -9.27
N GLY A 137 5.66 -3.00 -9.66
CA GLY A 137 5.48 -1.89 -8.71
C GLY A 137 4.22 -2.04 -7.86
N VAL A 138 3.09 -2.38 -8.48
CA VAL A 138 1.82 -2.63 -7.78
C VAL A 138 1.94 -3.87 -6.90
N LEU A 139 2.48 -4.98 -7.40
CA LEU A 139 2.66 -6.19 -6.61
C LEU A 139 3.57 -5.95 -5.40
N ALA A 140 4.69 -5.26 -5.58
CA ALA A 140 5.59 -4.88 -4.49
C ALA A 140 4.86 -4.02 -3.44
N GLY A 141 4.10 -3.01 -3.88
CA GLY A 141 3.33 -2.14 -2.99
C GLY A 141 2.29 -2.92 -2.18
N LEU A 142 1.54 -3.82 -2.82
CA LEU A 142 0.54 -4.67 -2.14
C LEU A 142 1.19 -5.59 -1.10
N VAL A 143 2.29 -6.26 -1.48
CA VAL A 143 2.98 -7.21 -0.59
C VAL A 143 3.62 -6.49 0.60
N VAL A 144 4.32 -5.39 0.36
CA VAL A 144 4.95 -4.60 1.42
C VAL A 144 3.90 -4.01 2.35
N SER A 145 2.81 -3.42 1.83
CA SER A 145 1.71 -2.91 2.66
C SER A 145 1.09 -4.01 3.51
N ALA A 146 0.87 -5.20 2.93
CA ALA A 146 0.31 -6.32 3.69
C ALA A 146 1.25 -6.78 4.80
N ALA A 147 2.56 -6.86 4.52
CA ALA A 147 3.56 -7.26 5.49
C ALA A 147 3.73 -6.22 6.62
N LEU A 148 3.73 -4.93 6.28
CA LEU A 148 3.72 -3.83 7.26
C LEU A 148 2.46 -3.84 8.12
N ALA A 149 1.30 -4.16 7.54
CA ALA A 149 0.05 -4.25 8.28
C ALA A 149 0.08 -5.40 9.30
N ALA A 150 0.55 -6.57 8.90
CA ALA A 150 0.75 -7.70 9.80
C ALA A 150 1.76 -7.37 10.92
N LEU A 151 2.85 -6.67 10.58
CA LEU A 151 3.85 -6.22 11.54
C LEU A 151 3.25 -5.21 12.53
N THR A 152 2.54 -4.19 12.05
CA THR A 152 1.89 -3.18 12.91
C THR A 152 0.88 -3.85 13.83
N ALA A 153 0.03 -4.71 13.30
CA ALA A 153 -0.95 -5.47 14.07
C ALA A 153 -0.30 -6.33 15.17
N SER A 154 0.95 -6.77 14.99
CA SER A 154 1.68 -7.52 16.03
C SER A 154 1.99 -6.70 17.28
N PHE A 155 2.11 -5.37 17.16
CA PHE A 155 2.40 -4.43 18.27
C PHE A 155 1.16 -3.74 18.81
N THR A 156 0.20 -3.44 17.94
CA THR A 156 -1.09 -2.83 18.29
C THR A 156 -1.88 -3.75 19.19
N ARG A 157 -2.60 -3.23 20.20
CA ARG A 157 -3.38 -4.04 21.16
C ARG A 157 -4.86 -4.15 20.77
N THR A 158 -5.50 -3.01 20.53
CA THR A 158 -6.94 -2.89 20.33
C THR A 158 -7.32 -2.30 18.98
N ALA A 159 -8.53 -2.58 18.48
CA ALA A 159 -9.03 -2.00 17.22
C ALA A 159 -9.03 -0.47 17.22
N GLU A 160 -9.21 0.16 18.38
CA GLU A 160 -9.10 1.62 18.54
C GLU A 160 -7.64 2.09 18.40
N SER A 161 -6.70 1.43 19.08
CA SER A 161 -5.27 1.72 18.93
C SER A 161 -4.73 1.41 17.53
N ALA A 162 -5.41 0.54 16.78
CA ALA A 162 -5.09 0.21 15.39
C ALA A 162 -5.21 1.42 14.48
N GLN A 163 -6.22 2.27 14.70
CA GLN A 163 -6.38 3.49 13.92
C GLN A 163 -5.23 4.46 14.18
N VAL A 164 -4.86 4.67 15.45
CA VAL A 164 -3.77 5.59 15.84
C VAL A 164 -2.41 5.10 15.32
N THR A 165 -2.10 3.82 15.53
CA THR A 165 -0.82 3.23 15.10
C THR A 165 -0.70 3.17 13.58
N ALA A 166 -1.78 2.84 12.88
CA ALA A 166 -1.78 2.86 11.41
C ALA A 166 -1.62 4.30 10.88
N LEU A 167 -2.30 5.28 11.49
CA LEU A 167 -2.19 6.67 11.06
C LEU A 167 -0.77 7.22 11.19
N ALA A 168 -0.04 6.84 12.25
CA ALA A 168 1.36 7.21 12.40
C ALA A 168 2.23 6.72 11.23
N LEU A 169 2.09 5.44 10.84
CA LEU A 169 2.85 4.91 9.70
C LEU A 169 2.39 5.51 8.36
N VAL A 170 1.08 5.79 8.22
CA VAL A 170 0.53 6.50 7.06
C VAL A 170 1.19 7.86 6.89
N PHE A 171 1.30 8.67 7.95
CA PHE A 171 1.95 9.97 7.88
C PHE A 171 3.44 9.87 7.52
N VAL A 172 4.18 8.94 8.15
CA VAL A 172 5.59 8.70 7.81
C VAL A 172 5.75 8.31 6.35
N SER A 173 4.87 7.44 5.85
CA SER A 173 4.92 6.98 4.46
C SER A 173 4.48 8.07 3.48
N MET A 174 3.48 8.88 3.82
CA MET A 174 3.04 10.01 2.99
C MET A 174 4.17 11.03 2.80
N LEU A 175 4.81 11.43 3.90
CA LEU A 175 5.87 12.43 3.89
C LEU A 175 7.19 11.89 3.31
N GLY A 176 7.48 10.62 3.52
CA GLY A 176 8.78 10.05 3.19
C GLY A 176 8.81 9.16 1.94
N SER A 177 7.70 8.57 1.49
CA SER A 177 7.74 7.59 0.38
C SER A 177 7.57 8.20 -1.02
N GLY A 178 7.67 9.52 -1.14
CA GLY A 178 7.48 10.20 -2.43
C GLY A 178 6.03 10.26 -2.91
N ILE A 179 5.06 10.02 -2.01
CA ILE A 179 3.62 9.96 -2.33
C ILE A 179 3.04 11.37 -2.47
N THR A 180 3.36 12.28 -1.54
CA THR A 180 2.84 13.67 -1.56
C THR A 180 3.83 14.64 -2.20
N VAL A 181 5.10 14.55 -1.81
CA VAL A 181 6.19 15.38 -2.37
C VAL A 181 7.13 14.44 -3.13
N PRO A 182 7.37 14.67 -4.43
CA PRO A 182 8.34 13.87 -5.17
C PRO A 182 9.72 13.98 -4.53
N THR A 183 10.43 12.86 -4.41
CA THR A 183 11.75 12.78 -3.73
C THR A 183 12.81 13.65 -4.38
N GLU A 184 12.62 14.01 -5.66
CA GLU A 184 13.47 14.89 -6.46
C GLU A 184 13.51 16.34 -5.90
N PHE A 185 12.47 16.75 -5.17
CA PHE A 185 12.40 18.08 -4.55
C PHE A 185 12.86 18.10 -3.08
N LEU A 186 13.35 16.97 -2.56
CA LEU A 186 13.87 16.88 -1.19
C LEU A 186 15.39 17.06 -1.16
N PRO A 187 15.96 17.66 -0.10
CA PRO A 187 17.41 17.72 0.09
C PRO A 187 18.03 16.31 0.06
N ASP A 188 19.22 16.15 -0.53
CA ASP A 188 19.87 14.85 -0.79
C ASP A 188 19.86 13.88 0.39
N ARG A 189 20.06 14.39 1.60
CA ARG A 189 20.04 13.60 2.86
C ARG A 189 18.66 13.05 3.17
N LEU A 190 17.61 13.85 2.97
CA LEU A 190 16.23 13.44 3.17
C LEU A 190 15.78 12.52 2.03
N ALA A 191 16.13 12.81 0.78
CA ALA A 191 15.86 11.95 -0.36
C ALA A 191 16.43 10.53 -0.14
N SER A 192 17.68 10.42 0.32
CA SER A 192 18.31 9.13 0.62
C SER A 192 17.57 8.32 1.69
N LEU A 193 17.10 8.98 2.76
CA LEU A 193 16.29 8.34 3.81
C LEU A 193 14.90 7.94 3.30
N CYS A 194 14.31 8.80 2.48
CA CYS A 194 13.03 8.59 1.85
C CYS A 194 13.08 7.39 0.91
N GLU A 195 14.15 7.24 0.13
CA GLU A 195 14.35 6.08 -0.77
C GLU A 195 14.46 4.75 -0.03
N LEU A 196 14.91 4.75 1.23
CA LEU A 196 15.02 3.56 2.07
C LEU A 196 13.69 3.13 2.70
N LEU A 197 12.64 3.95 2.64
CA LEU A 197 11.34 3.59 3.19
C LEU A 197 10.70 2.42 2.41
N PRO A 198 9.93 1.56 3.10
CA PRO A 198 9.44 0.30 2.53
C PRO A 198 8.51 0.50 1.33
N LEU A 199 7.73 1.59 1.29
CA LEU A 199 6.80 1.90 0.19
C LEU A 199 7.46 2.63 -0.98
N SER A 200 8.58 3.32 -0.76
CA SER A 200 9.32 4.06 -1.79
C SER A 200 9.70 3.26 -3.03
N PRO A 201 10.22 2.02 -2.95
CA PRO A 201 10.54 1.25 -4.14
C PRO A 201 9.29 0.94 -5.00
N ALA A 202 8.14 0.70 -4.38
CA ALA A 202 6.89 0.48 -5.11
C ALA A 202 6.44 1.75 -5.84
N ILE A 203 6.51 2.90 -5.17
CA ILE A 203 6.18 4.22 -5.74
C ILE A 203 7.12 4.57 -6.90
N ARG A 204 8.42 4.31 -6.76
CA ARG A 204 9.42 4.51 -7.83
C ARG A 204 9.12 3.67 -9.06
N LEU A 205 8.80 2.38 -8.89
CA LEU A 205 8.46 1.48 -10.00
C LEU A 205 7.19 1.93 -10.73
N VAL A 206 6.16 2.35 -9.98
CA VAL A 206 4.91 2.87 -10.55
C VAL A 206 5.17 4.16 -11.35
N ARG A 207 5.90 5.11 -10.78
CA ARG A 207 6.29 6.37 -11.45
C ARG A 207 7.14 6.09 -12.68
N GLY A 208 8.09 5.17 -12.59
CA GLY A 208 8.94 4.72 -13.70
C GLY A 208 8.15 4.09 -14.84
N GLY A 209 7.09 3.33 -14.53
CA GLY A 209 6.22 2.75 -15.54
C GLY A 209 5.46 3.79 -16.37
N TRP A 210 5.16 4.94 -15.77
CA TRP A 210 4.47 6.03 -16.46
C TRP A 210 5.43 6.97 -17.21
N THR A 211 6.55 7.33 -16.57
CA THR A 211 7.55 8.25 -17.14
C THR A 211 8.47 7.57 -18.16
N GLY A 212 8.69 6.26 -18.04
CA GLY A 212 9.65 5.50 -18.85
C GLY A 212 11.11 5.86 -18.58
N GLN A 213 11.40 6.63 -17.52
CA GLN A 213 12.74 7.17 -17.27
C GLN A 213 13.63 6.29 -16.40
N LEU A 214 13.09 5.20 -15.85
CA LEU A 214 13.85 4.33 -14.97
C LEU A 214 14.86 3.48 -15.75
N THR A 215 16.12 3.53 -15.36
CA THR A 215 17.16 2.65 -15.89
C THR A 215 16.98 1.22 -15.39
N ALA A 216 17.61 0.25 -16.07
CA ALA A 216 17.60 -1.14 -15.64
C ALA A 216 18.21 -1.33 -14.24
N TYR A 217 19.27 -0.58 -13.93
CA TYR A 217 19.94 -0.60 -12.62
C TYR A 217 19.02 -0.10 -11.50
N GLU A 218 18.35 1.03 -11.70
CA GLU A 218 17.39 1.58 -10.73
C GLU A 218 16.19 0.67 -10.53
N THR A 219 15.73 0.03 -11.61
CA THR A 219 14.63 -0.94 -11.56
C THR A 219 15.00 -2.14 -10.70
N LEU A 220 16.19 -2.71 -10.93
CA LEU A 220 16.70 -3.82 -10.14
C LEU A 220 16.94 -3.41 -8.68
N GLY A 221 17.46 -2.21 -8.44
CA GLY A 221 17.63 -1.66 -7.10
C GLY A 221 16.30 -1.54 -6.36
N ALA A 222 15.27 -0.97 -6.99
CA ALA A 222 13.94 -0.85 -6.40
C ALA A 222 13.32 -2.22 -6.09
N LEU A 223 13.43 -3.20 -7.00
CA LEU A 223 12.96 -4.56 -6.77
C LEU A 223 13.71 -5.25 -5.63
N ALA A 224 15.04 -5.12 -5.58
CA ALA A 224 15.86 -5.69 -4.53
C ALA A 224 15.51 -5.08 -3.16
N THR A 225 15.30 -3.76 -3.08
CA THR A 225 14.90 -3.08 -1.85
C THR A 225 13.49 -3.50 -1.42
N ALA A 226 12.52 -3.62 -2.34
CA ALA A 226 11.19 -4.11 -2.04
C ALA A 226 11.21 -5.57 -1.54
N LEU A 227 12.02 -6.42 -2.16
CA LEU A 227 12.23 -7.81 -1.72
C LEU A 227 12.88 -7.86 -0.35
N ALA A 228 13.92 -7.05 -0.10
CA ALA A 228 14.58 -6.98 1.19
C ALA A 228 13.60 -6.59 2.30
N TRP A 229 12.79 -5.55 2.09
CA TRP A 229 11.75 -5.14 3.04
C TRP A 229 10.67 -6.20 3.23
N THR A 230 10.27 -6.88 2.17
CA THR A 230 9.31 -8.00 2.26
C THR A 230 9.87 -9.12 3.14
N ILE A 231 11.13 -9.51 2.93
CA ILE A 231 11.80 -10.56 3.72
C ILE A 231 11.90 -10.13 5.19
N VAL A 232 12.34 -8.89 5.45
CA VAL A 232 12.45 -8.34 6.80
C VAL A 232 11.09 -8.31 7.50
N ALA A 233 10.05 -7.85 6.82
CA ALA A 233 8.70 -7.78 7.37
C ALA A 233 8.11 -9.18 7.62
N VAL A 234 8.28 -10.13 6.70
CA VAL A 234 7.84 -11.53 6.89
C VAL A 234 8.58 -12.18 8.06
N PHE A 235 9.89 -11.96 8.18
CA PHE A 235 10.68 -12.47 9.31
C PHE A 235 10.22 -11.85 10.64
N ALA A 236 10.02 -10.53 10.65
CA ALA A 236 9.53 -9.80 11.81
C ALA A 236 8.13 -10.27 12.26
N VAL A 237 7.21 -10.50 11.30
CA VAL A 237 5.89 -11.09 11.56
C VAL A 237 6.04 -12.49 12.16
N ARG A 238 6.85 -13.37 11.55
CA ARG A 238 7.09 -14.72 12.11
C ARG A 238 7.67 -14.68 13.53
N ARG A 239 8.49 -13.69 13.86
CA ARG A 239 9.15 -13.53 15.16
C ARG A 239 8.24 -12.93 16.23
N TRP A 240 7.42 -11.94 15.87
CA TRP A 240 6.70 -11.10 16.84
C TRP A 240 5.18 -11.21 16.79
N PHE A 241 4.60 -11.84 15.76
CA PHE A 241 3.16 -11.99 15.66
C PHE A 241 2.64 -12.94 16.75
N ARG A 242 1.94 -12.35 17.72
CA ARG A 242 1.30 -13.08 18.81
C ARG A 242 -0.16 -13.33 18.44
N TRP A 243 -0.55 -14.61 18.48
CA TRP A 243 -1.90 -15.08 18.15
C TRP A 243 -2.92 -14.82 19.26
N GLU A 244 -2.46 -14.45 20.46
CA GLU A 244 -3.33 -14.18 21.61
C GLU A 244 -3.53 -12.67 21.83
N PRO A 245 -4.72 -12.26 22.33
CA PRO A 245 -4.95 -10.88 22.74
C PRO A 245 -3.92 -10.49 23.80
N ARG A 246 -3.24 -9.36 23.56
CA ARG A 246 -2.38 -8.75 24.59
C ARG A 246 -3.32 -8.09 25.61
N ARG A 247 -3.43 -8.68 26.81
CA ARG A 247 -4.10 -8.05 27.96
C ARG A 247 -3.38 -6.77 28.37
#